data_AF-A0AAV5HSE6-F1
#
_entry.id   AF-A0AAV5HSE6-F1
#
_cell.length_a   1.000
_cell.length_b   1.000
_cell.length_c   1.000
_cell.angle_alpha   90.00
_cell.angle_beta   90.00
_cell.angle_gamma   90.00
#
_symmetry.space_group_name_H-M   'P 1'
#
loop_
_entity.id
_entity.type
_entity.pdbx_description
1 polymer ?
#
loop_
_entity_poly.entity_id
_entity_poly.type
_entity_poly.pdbx_seq_one_letter_code
_entity_poly.pdbx_strand_id
1 'polypeptide(L)'
;MVINNGIPPSVMKYALVATTEFFNLPIEEKMLLLSDDVHDPVSYGTSINHRNNKVHFWRDFIKHYSHPSSNWIYLWPSKPPSYKDKMGNYAKAVQMLQKQLMEAVRRLKFRAWLLTRGT
;
A
#
# COMPACT_ATOMS: atom_id res chain seq x y z
N MET A 1 6.09 10.63 -10.95
CA MET A 1 7.11 10.01 -10.08
C MET A 1 7.64 11.08 -9.15
N VAL A 2 7.72 10.82 -7.83
CA VAL A 2 8.31 11.76 -6.86
C VAL A 2 9.72 11.29 -6.54
N ILE A 3 10.72 12.09 -6.93
CA ILE A 3 12.12 11.89 -6.54
C ILE A 3 12.43 12.69 -5.26
N ASN A 4 13.52 12.35 -4.57
CA ASN A 4 13.92 13.01 -3.32
C ASN A 4 12.81 13.04 -2.26
N ASN A 5 12.04 11.94 -2.17
CA ASN A 5 10.85 11.83 -1.33
C ASN A 5 11.13 11.68 0.18
N GLY A 6 12.39 11.67 0.59
CA GLY A 6 12.80 11.55 2.00
C GLY A 6 12.60 10.17 2.62
N ILE A 7 12.06 9.18 1.90
CA ILE A 7 11.99 7.80 2.38
C ILE A 7 13.38 7.16 2.21
N PRO A 8 13.97 6.61 3.29
CA PRO A 8 15.26 5.94 3.19
C PRO A 8 15.23 4.82 2.13
N PRO A 9 16.24 4.73 1.23
CA PRO A 9 16.28 3.68 0.21
C PRO A 9 16.21 2.25 0.79
N SER A 10 16.75 2.05 2.00
CA SER A 10 16.66 0.79 2.74
C SER A 10 15.22 0.38 3.07
N VAL A 11 14.36 1.33 3.47
CA VAL A 11 12.95 1.08 3.81
C VAL A 11 12.19 0.61 2.57
N MET A 12 12.41 1.27 1.42
CA MET A 12 11.82 0.85 0.13
C MET A 12 12.34 -0.53 -0.30
N LYS A 13 13.65 -0.77 -0.19
CA LYS A 13 14.27 -2.05 -0.50
C LYS A 13 13.72 -3.18 0.36
N TYR A 14 13.55 -2.97 1.66
CA TYR A 14 13.04 -3.99 2.57
C TYR A 14 11.56 -4.32 2.31
N ALA A 15 10.74 -3.32 1.99
CA ALA A 15 9.36 -3.59 1.58
C ALA A 15 9.30 -4.41 0.28
N LEU A 16 10.17 -4.10 -0.70
CA LEU A 16 10.26 -4.87 -1.93
C LEU A 16 10.69 -6.32 -1.66
N VAL A 17 11.69 -6.53 -0.81
CA VAL A 17 12.14 -7.87 -0.40
C VAL A 17 11.01 -8.63 0.28
N ALA A 18 10.35 -8.04 1.28
CA ALA A 18 9.24 -8.68 1.99
C ALA A 18 8.08 -9.09 1.05
N THR A 19 7.74 -8.20 0.11
CA THR A 19 6.71 -8.48 -0.90
C THR A 19 7.14 -9.61 -1.83
N THR A 20 8.40 -9.59 -2.29
CA THR A 20 8.96 -10.64 -3.16
C THR A 20 8.96 -11.99 -2.45
N GLU A 21 9.40 -12.03 -1.19
CA GLU A 21 9.37 -13.24 -0.35
C GLU A 21 7.95 -13.76 -0.18
N PHE A 22 6.95 -12.90 0.04
CA PHE A 22 5.54 -13.30 0.11
C PHE A 22 5.04 -13.92 -1.20
N PHE A 23 5.29 -13.30 -2.36
CA PHE A 23 4.82 -13.83 -3.64
C PHE A 23 5.51 -15.14 -4.06
N ASN A 24 6.73 -15.37 -3.56
CA ASN A 24 7.47 -16.62 -3.74
C ASN A 24 7.04 -17.75 -2.80
N LEU A 25 6.13 -17.51 -1.85
CA LEU A 25 5.55 -18.57 -1.04
C LEU A 25 4.75 -19.57 -1.90
N PRO A 26 4.57 -20.81 -1.42
CA PRO A 26 3.64 -21.76 -2.00
C PRO A 26 2.25 -21.14 -2.18
N ILE A 27 1.52 -21.57 -3.21
CA ILE A 27 0.20 -21.01 -3.53
C ILE A 27 -0.77 -21.20 -2.37
N GLU A 28 -0.66 -22.31 -1.63
CA GLU A 28 -1.48 -22.65 -0.48
C GLU A 28 -1.39 -21.57 0.61
N GLU A 29 -0.18 -21.07 0.88
CA GLU A 29 0.07 -20.01 1.88
C GLU A 29 -0.53 -18.67 1.45
N LYS A 30 -0.48 -18.36 0.14
CA LYS A 30 -1.05 -17.11 -0.40
C LYS A 30 -2.57 -17.16 -0.43
N MET A 31 -3.14 -18.33 -0.75
CA MET A 31 -4.58 -18.56 -0.84
C MET A 31 -5.28 -18.49 0.52
N LEU A 32 -4.56 -18.61 1.64
CA LEU A 32 -5.11 -18.33 2.98
C LEU A 32 -5.62 -16.90 3.13
N LEU A 33 -5.14 -15.97 2.29
CA LEU A 33 -5.56 -14.57 2.27
C LEU A 33 -6.52 -14.29 1.12
N LEU A 34 -6.95 -15.30 0.35
CA LEU A 34 -7.88 -15.09 -0.76
C LEU A 34 -9.21 -14.58 -0.22
N SER A 35 -9.69 -13.47 -0.80
CA SER A 35 -11.03 -12.97 -0.51
C SER A 35 -11.62 -12.25 -1.72
N ASP A 36 -12.92 -12.49 -1.93
CA ASP A 36 -13.74 -11.77 -2.91
C ASP A 36 -14.39 -10.51 -2.31
N ASP A 37 -14.33 -10.31 -0.99
CA ASP A 37 -14.84 -9.11 -0.34
C ASP A 37 -13.83 -7.97 -0.45
N VAL A 38 -14.22 -6.92 -1.18
CA VAL A 38 -13.43 -5.71 -1.34
C VAL A 38 -13.26 -4.94 -0.03
N HIS A 39 -14.09 -5.20 0.98
CA HIS A 39 -14.02 -4.57 2.30
C HIS A 39 -13.10 -5.31 3.27
N ASP A 40 -12.61 -6.50 2.92
CA ASP A 40 -11.69 -7.22 3.79
C ASP A 40 -10.41 -6.40 4.03
N PRO A 41 -9.96 -6.31 5.31
CA PRO A 41 -8.78 -5.53 5.64
C PRO A 41 -7.50 -6.04 4.99
N VAL A 42 -7.43 -7.35 4.70
CA VAL A 42 -6.32 -7.98 3.99
C VAL A 42 -6.90 -8.96 2.98
N SER A 43 -6.48 -8.85 1.72
CA SER A 43 -6.89 -9.78 0.68
C SER A 43 -5.80 -10.00 -0.35
N TYR A 44 -5.59 -11.27 -0.71
CA TYR A 44 -4.85 -11.70 -1.87
C TYR A 44 -5.83 -11.87 -3.03
N GLY A 45 -5.45 -11.38 -4.20
CA GLY A 45 -6.21 -11.54 -5.42
C GLY A 45 -5.30 -11.96 -6.57
N THR A 46 -5.85 -12.79 -7.45
CA THR A 46 -5.19 -13.27 -8.66
C THR A 46 -6.19 -13.22 -9.81
N SER A 47 -5.67 -13.21 -11.04
CA SER A 47 -6.44 -13.19 -12.31
C SER A 47 -7.51 -14.27 -12.47
N ILE A 48 -7.55 -15.26 -11.56
CA ILE A 48 -8.54 -16.36 -11.50
C ILE A 48 -9.87 -15.89 -10.87
N ASN A 49 -9.89 -14.82 -10.07
CA ASN A 49 -11.11 -14.34 -9.45
C ASN A 49 -11.76 -13.26 -10.31
N HIS A 50 -12.84 -13.62 -11.00
CA HIS A 50 -14.15 -12.99 -10.80
C HIS A 50 -15.21 -13.75 -11.59
N ARG A 51 -16.22 -14.28 -10.89
CA ARG A 51 -17.44 -14.86 -11.47
C ARG A 51 -18.17 -13.92 -12.46
N ASN A 52 -17.88 -12.61 -12.52
CA ASN A 52 -18.65 -11.62 -13.28
C ASN A 52 -17.87 -10.55 -14.07
N ASN A 53 -16.53 -10.50 -14.07
CA ASN A 53 -15.78 -9.43 -14.76
C ASN A 53 -15.11 -9.92 -16.06
N LYS A 54 -15.52 -9.34 -17.20
CA LYS A 54 -15.02 -9.67 -18.56
C LYS A 54 -13.61 -9.14 -18.88
N VAL A 55 -12.91 -8.56 -17.90
CA VAL A 55 -11.59 -7.97 -18.08
C VAL A 55 -10.63 -8.63 -17.10
N HIS A 56 -9.78 -9.51 -17.62
CA HIS A 56 -8.70 -10.12 -16.85
C HIS A 56 -7.55 -9.10 -16.76
N PHE A 57 -7.33 -8.55 -15.57
CA PHE A 57 -6.05 -7.92 -15.28
C PHE A 57 -5.05 -9.05 -15.00
N TRP A 58 -4.02 -9.17 -15.84
CA TRP A 58 -2.91 -10.09 -15.62
C TRP A 58 -2.06 -9.58 -14.45
N ARG A 59 -2.54 -9.77 -13.23
CA ARG A 59 -1.84 -9.35 -12.01
C ARG A 59 -2.28 -10.16 -10.81
N ASP A 60 -1.30 -10.59 -10.04
CA ASP A 60 -1.49 -10.99 -8.65
C ASP A 60 -1.23 -9.79 -7.74
N PHE A 61 -2.02 -9.66 -6.68
CA PHE A 61 -1.89 -8.56 -5.72
C PHE A 61 -2.17 -9.04 -4.30
N ILE A 62 -1.60 -8.30 -3.36
CA ILE A 62 -2.03 -8.30 -1.97
C ILE A 62 -2.44 -6.88 -1.59
N LYS A 63 -3.62 -6.75 -0.99
CA LYS A 63 -4.18 -5.52 -0.44
C LYS A 63 -4.13 -5.62 1.08
N HIS A 64 -3.82 -4.51 1.73
CA HIS A 64 -3.93 -4.39 3.18
C HIS A 64 -4.29 -2.96 3.60
N TYR A 65 -5.23 -2.83 4.54
CA TYR A 65 -5.47 -1.59 5.26
C TYR A 65 -4.24 -1.24 6.12
N SER A 66 -3.84 0.02 6.05
CA SER A 66 -2.57 0.49 6.61
C SER A 66 -2.70 1.68 7.54
N HIS A 67 -3.90 2.27 7.67
CA HIS A 67 -4.13 3.38 8.59
C HIS A 67 -5.45 3.24 9.36
N PRO A 68 -5.43 3.44 10.70
CA PRO A 68 -4.25 3.44 11.58
C PRO A 68 -3.58 2.05 11.63
N SER A 69 -2.25 1.99 11.55
CA SER A 69 -1.53 0.71 11.41
C SER A 69 -1.77 -0.25 12.57
N SER A 70 -1.94 0.27 13.78
CA SER A 70 -2.26 -0.49 15.00
C SER A 70 -3.51 -1.36 14.86
N ASN A 71 -4.48 -0.93 14.04
CA ASN A 71 -5.77 -1.61 13.91
C ASN A 71 -5.74 -2.74 12.89
N TRP A 72 -4.69 -2.85 12.09
CA TRP A 72 -4.70 -3.73 10.91
C TRP A 72 -3.46 -4.62 10.80
N ILE A 73 -2.31 -4.19 11.35
CA ILE A 73 -1.03 -4.88 11.13
C ILE A 73 -1.02 -6.34 11.60
N TYR A 74 -1.87 -6.70 12.55
CA TYR A 74 -2.00 -8.07 13.03
C TYR A 74 -2.63 -9.01 11.98
N LEU A 75 -3.47 -8.49 11.09
CA LEU A 75 -4.12 -9.22 10.00
C LEU A 75 -3.22 -9.42 8.77
N TRP A 76 -2.11 -8.69 8.68
CA TRP A 76 -1.19 -8.78 7.55
C TRP A 76 -0.51 -10.16 7.49
N PRO A 77 0.12 -10.53 6.35
CA PRO A 77 0.85 -11.79 6.23
C PRO A 77 1.80 -12.04 7.40
N SER A 78 1.69 -13.22 8.01
CA SER A 78 2.64 -13.69 9.03
C SER A 78 3.86 -14.38 8.41
N LYS A 79 3.81 -14.67 7.11
CA LYS A 79 4.91 -15.22 6.31
C LYS A 79 5.25 -14.25 5.17
N PRO A 80 6.54 -13.94 4.93
CA PRO A 80 7.67 -14.24 5.82
C PRO A 80 7.51 -13.56 7.20
N PRO A 81 8.16 -14.05 8.27
CA PRO A 81 8.06 -13.45 9.62
C PRO A 81 8.41 -11.95 9.67
N SER A 82 9.28 -11.51 8.76
CA SER A 82 9.69 -10.10 8.63
C SER A 82 8.71 -9.21 7.85
N TYR A 83 7.63 -9.76 7.30
CA TYR A 83 6.72 -9.03 6.41
C TYR A 83 6.11 -7.82 7.11
N LYS A 84 5.51 -8.04 8.29
CA LYS A 84 4.80 -7.01 9.05
C LYS A 84 5.70 -5.83 9.41
N ASP A 85 6.91 -6.11 9.86
CA ASP A 85 7.89 -5.07 10.22
C ASP A 85 8.34 -4.28 8.98
N LYS A 86 8.87 -4.97 7.96
CA LYS A 86 9.41 -4.33 6.76
C LYS A 86 8.34 -3.52 6.01
N MET A 87 7.17 -4.10 5.79
CA MET A 87 6.06 -3.43 5.12
C MET A 87 5.43 -2.34 6.01
N GLY A 88 5.40 -2.53 7.32
CA GLY A 88 4.84 -1.58 8.27
C GLY A 88 5.67 -0.30 8.34
N ASN A 89 7.00 -0.44 8.35
CA ASN A 89 7.94 0.68 8.27
C ASN A 89 7.76 1.49 6.98
N TYR A 90 7.57 0.80 5.85
CA TYR A 90 7.27 1.45 4.57
C TYR A 90 5.91 2.16 4.56
N ALA A 91 4.85 1.51 5.05
CA ALA A 91 3.52 2.11 5.13
C ALA A 91 3.53 3.39 5.99
N LYS A 92 4.24 3.38 7.13
CA LYS A 92 4.42 4.56 7.98
C LYS A 92 5.17 5.69 7.26
N ALA A 93 6.26 5.36 6.54
CA ALA A 93 7.03 6.34 5.78
C ALA A 93 6.21 6.98 4.65
N VAL A 94 5.47 6.16 3.89
CA VAL A 94 4.56 6.63 2.83
C VAL A 94 3.45 7.50 3.41
N GLN A 95 2.91 7.16 4.58
CA GLN A 95 1.92 8.00 5.24
C GLN A 95 2.47 9.39 5.59
N MET A 96 3.70 9.47 6.10
CA MET A 96 4.34 10.76 6.40
C MET A 96 4.52 11.59 5.13
N LEU A 97 4.98 10.95 4.04
CA LEU A 97 5.08 11.59 2.73
C LEU A 97 3.72 12.08 2.21
N GLN A 98 2.66 11.27 2.36
CA GLN A 98 1.30 11.66 1.99
C GLN A 98 0.87 12.94 2.72
N LYS A 99 1.12 13.04 4.04
CA LYS A 99 0.79 14.25 4.82
C LYS A 99 1.53 15.49 4.27
N GLN A 100 2.83 15.36 4.00
CA GLN A 100 3.63 16.45 3.43
C GLN A 100 3.12 16.90 2.05
N LEU A 101 2.77 15.95 1.19
CA LEU A 101 2.22 16.25 -0.14
C LEU A 101 0.85 16.94 -0.03
N MET A 102 -0.02 16.47 0.85
CA MET A 102 -1.34 17.08 1.08
C MET A 102 -1.22 18.51 1.59
N GLU A 103 -0.28 18.77 2.50
CA GLU A 103 0.02 20.13 2.96
C GLU A 103 0.54 21.03 1.83
N ALA A 104 1.44 20.52 0.99
CA ALA A 104 1.97 21.27 -0.15
C ALA A 104 0.84 21.64 -1.14
N VAL A 105 -0.02 20.68 -1.50
CA VAL A 105 -1.19 20.92 -2.36
C VAL A 105 -2.13 21.96 -1.73
N ARG A 106 -2.39 21.86 -0.42
CA ARG A 106 -3.22 22.83 0.30
C ARG A 106 -2.64 24.24 0.22
N ARG A 107 -1.32 24.39 0.42
CA ARG A 107 -0.62 25.69 0.33
C ARG A 107 -0.69 26.28 -1.07
N LEU A 108 -0.53 25.47 -2.11
CA LEU A 108 -0.62 25.92 -3.50
C LEU A 108 -2.02 26.45 -3.84
N LYS A 109 -3.07 25.71 -3.45
CA LYS A 109 -4.47 26.17 -3.63
C LYS A 109 -4.74 27.48 -2.89
N PHE A 110 -4.24 27.61 -1.67
CA PHE A 110 -4.39 28.83 -0.87
C PHE A 110 -3.69 30.04 -1.51
N ARG A 111 -2.46 29.85 -2.01
CA ARG A 111 -1.72 30.90 -2.74
C ARG A 111 -2.42 31.31 -4.02
N ALA A 112 -2.90 30.36 -4.83
CA ALA A 112 -3.66 30.67 -6.04
C ALA A 112 -4.95 31.46 -5.73
N TRP A 113 -5.67 31.06 -4.66
CA TRP A 113 -6.86 31.78 -4.20
C TRP A 113 -6.56 33.24 -3.81
N LEU A 114 -5.46 33.51 -3.10
CA LEU A 114 -5.03 34.88 -2.76
C LEU A 114 -4.76 35.72 -4.01
N LEU A 115 -4.07 35.15 -5.01
CA LEU A 115 -3.74 35.86 -6.25
C LEU A 115 -4.98 36.20 -7.09
N THR A 116 -6.02 35.38 -7.04
CA THR A 116 -7.28 35.61 -7.80
C THR A 116 -8.26 36.58 -7.14
N ARG A 117 -8.02 37.00 -5.88
CA ARG A 117 -8.90 37.91 -5.12
C ARG A 117 -8.22 39.22 -4.70
N GLY A 118 -6.99 39.45 -5.16
CA GLY A 118 -6.19 40.64 -4.87
C GLY A 118 -6.25 41.76 -5.91
N THR A 119 -7.29 41.82 -6.74
CA THR A 119 -7.62 42.93 -7.65
C THR A 119 -9.07 43.34 -7.49
#